data_AF-A0A834R6N7-F1
#
_entry.id   AF-A0A834R6N7-F1
#
_cell.length_a   1.000
_cell.length_b   1.000
_cell.length_c   1.000
_cell.angle_alpha   90.00
_cell.angle_beta   90.00
_cell.angle_gamma   90.00
#
_symmetry.space_group_name_H-M   'P 1'
#
loop_
_entity.id
_entity.type
_entity.pdbx_description
1 polymer ?
#
loop_
_entity_poly.entity_id
_entity_poly.type
_entity_poly.pdbx_seq_one_letter_code
_entity_poly.pdbx_strand_id
1 'polypeptide(L)'
;MFNFLYWPLILMLVVILILANGFLIDCESANKSEMIDSQTNLDLGLRNPSVESVKNQSYSNSKLPYKLDCRQDSMIIELDLSSFNDPYVYLDGLRLMDICRPKISKSIAIFNLSLANDFHRCGTIKIHEQFTGSIVYYHRIIVESKRSDRMMKSIYFKCSRAKQNLRSTKFSSIDTEAVLDKQLRIKRNSWIDNSTGRLVNFTEIDFDENFVEAEILDFGENITARAPYPHLNLKVKQNNRFVNKSLNIAPGTPLEMIIYLDDESSKVFGLLANFMKVTDEFGKQQEVIVSNGCSIDPYIFGNFESEDGGDSISAKFRAFKFPESNYVMFVGTVNVCLDQCKKVPCGNGLFGLGRRRRRRDIGVDEKATDRNKVYEIEMMTYLKIGFTTEELANRRDSIQAIFDEKKF
;
A
#
# COMPACT_ATOMS: atom_id res chain seq x y z
N MET A 1 -26.81 53.98 40.40
CA MET A 1 -26.18 55.11 39.70
C MET A 1 -24.70 55.09 40.06
N PHE A 2 -23.85 54.47 39.25
CA PHE A 2 -22.40 54.75 39.12
C PHE A 2 -21.77 53.84 38.03
N ASN A 3 -21.56 54.48 36.87
CA ASN A 3 -20.44 54.35 35.92
C ASN A 3 -20.03 52.99 35.31
N PHE A 4 -20.66 52.68 34.17
CA PHE A 4 -20.05 52.00 33.02
C PHE A 4 -19.11 52.97 32.29
N LEU A 5 -17.80 52.96 32.56
CA LEU A 5 -16.84 53.75 31.74
C LEU A 5 -15.38 53.27 31.77
N TYR A 6 -15.09 52.01 32.12
CA TYR A 6 -13.70 51.51 32.18
C TYR A 6 -13.39 50.25 31.35
N TRP A 7 -14.36 49.68 30.63
CA TRP A 7 -14.11 48.49 29.81
C TRP A 7 -13.31 48.72 28.51
N PRO A 8 -13.43 49.86 27.78
CA PRO A 8 -12.74 49.98 26.48
C PRO A 8 -11.24 50.26 26.59
N LEU A 9 -10.74 50.73 27.74
CA LEU A 9 -9.31 51.00 27.97
C LEU A 9 -8.50 49.74 28.23
N ILE A 10 -9.10 48.70 28.82
CA ILE A 10 -8.43 47.42 29.11
C ILE A 10 -8.26 46.61 27.82
N LEU A 11 -9.22 46.67 26.89
CA LEU A 11 -9.11 45.98 25.60
C LEU A 11 -8.02 46.59 24.70
N MET A 12 -7.85 47.91 24.73
CA MET A 12 -6.79 48.61 23.98
C MET A 12 -5.38 48.27 24.50
N LEU A 13 -5.20 48.13 25.82
CA LEU A 13 -3.90 47.76 26.40
C LEU A 13 -3.49 46.31 26.07
N VAL A 14 -4.45 45.38 25.98
CA VAL A 14 -4.16 43.98 25.60
C VAL A 14 -3.79 43.86 24.12
N VAL A 15 -4.44 44.63 23.24
CA VAL A 15 -4.11 44.65 21.79
C VAL A 15 -2.73 45.30 21.54
N ILE A 16 -2.34 46.32 22.31
CA ILE A 16 -1.02 46.95 22.20
C ILE A 16 0.09 46.01 22.71
N LEU A 17 -0.17 45.21 23.75
CA LEU A 17 0.77 44.18 24.23
C LEU A 17 0.94 43.00 23.27
N ILE A 18 -0.09 42.66 22.48
CA ILE A 18 -0.02 41.60 21.46
C ILE A 18 0.72 42.08 20.20
N LEU A 19 0.66 43.37 19.87
CA LEU A 19 1.35 43.94 18.70
C LEU A 19 2.82 44.31 18.95
N ALA A 20 3.25 44.46 20.21
CA ALA A 20 4.64 44.79 20.56
C ALA A 20 5.58 43.58 20.69
N ASN A 21 5.06 42.35 20.72
CA ASN A 21 5.86 41.12 20.84
C ASN A 21 5.76 40.23 19.61
N GLY A 22 6.00 40.82 18.44
CA GLY A 22 6.26 40.08 17.20
C GLY A 22 7.74 40.13 16.83
N PHE A 23 8.32 38.94 16.59
CA PHE A 23 9.61 38.64 15.95
C PHE A 23 10.88 38.59 16.80
N LEU A 24 11.12 37.40 17.36
CA LEU A 24 12.39 36.66 17.20
C LEU A 24 12.13 35.19 17.59
N ILE A 25 11.97 34.33 16.59
CA ILE A 25 12.00 32.88 16.76
C ILE A 25 13.11 32.37 15.85
N ASP A 26 14.22 31.99 16.47
CA ASP A 26 15.22 31.11 15.88
C ASP A 26 14.56 29.79 15.48
N CYS A 27 14.63 29.45 14.20
CA CYS A 27 14.39 28.11 13.72
C CYS A 27 15.65 27.27 13.97
N GLU A 28 15.60 26.36 14.94
CA GLU A 28 16.59 25.28 15.06
C GLU A 28 15.92 23.92 15.24
N SER A 29 16.44 22.94 14.50
CA SER A 29 16.10 21.50 14.43
C SER A 29 14.93 21.06 13.53
N ALA A 30 15.18 21.09 12.21
CA ALA A 30 14.58 20.15 11.26
C ALA A 30 15.34 18.82 11.33
N ASN A 31 14.69 17.74 11.79
CA ASN A 31 15.25 16.39 11.70
C ASN A 31 15.13 15.89 10.25
N LYS A 32 16.29 15.83 9.62
CA LYS A 32 16.56 15.40 8.25
C LYS A 32 16.37 13.87 8.16
N SER A 33 15.45 13.41 7.32
CA SER A 33 15.46 12.04 6.82
C SER A 33 16.65 11.88 5.88
N GLU A 34 17.67 11.15 6.32
CA GLU A 34 18.83 10.79 5.50
C GLU A 34 18.41 9.82 4.39
N MET A 35 18.27 10.33 3.16
CA MET A 35 18.57 9.57 1.95
C MET A 35 20.05 9.78 1.65
N ILE A 36 20.85 8.71 1.73
CA ILE A 36 22.25 8.73 1.29
C ILE A 36 22.26 8.27 -0.16
N ASP A 37 22.58 9.21 -1.03
CA ASP A 37 23.01 9.01 -2.41
C ASP A 37 24.53 8.75 -2.37
N SER A 38 25.01 7.67 -3.00
CA SER A 38 26.44 7.44 -3.18
C SER A 38 26.72 7.03 -4.62
N GLN A 39 27.03 8.04 -5.43
CA GLN A 39 27.83 7.88 -6.64
C GLN A 39 29.24 7.43 -6.26
N THR A 40 29.72 6.32 -6.81
CA THR A 40 31.15 6.08 -7.01
C THR A 40 31.35 5.47 -8.41
N ASN A 41 32.25 6.10 -9.17
CA ASN A 41 32.63 5.73 -10.53
C ASN A 41 33.63 4.57 -10.55
N LEU A 42 33.54 3.80 -11.64
CA LEU A 42 34.54 2.97 -12.33
C LEU A 42 35.76 2.44 -11.57
N ASP A 43 35.91 1.11 -11.58
CA ASP A 43 37.13 0.52 -12.14
C ASP A 43 36.87 -0.86 -12.77
N LEU A 44 37.48 -1.07 -13.94
CA LEU A 44 37.39 -2.24 -14.82
C LEU A 44 38.15 -3.44 -14.24
N GLY A 45 37.51 -4.61 -14.20
CA GLY A 45 38.16 -5.87 -13.84
C GLY A 45 37.36 -7.09 -14.29
N LEU A 46 37.67 -7.60 -15.48
CA LEU A 46 37.19 -8.85 -16.06
C LEU A 46 37.48 -10.06 -15.14
N ARG A 47 36.46 -10.84 -14.76
CA ARG A 47 36.51 -12.32 -14.63
C ARG A 47 35.12 -12.93 -14.35
N ASN A 48 34.76 -13.93 -15.17
CA ASN A 48 33.53 -14.73 -15.11
C ASN A 48 33.54 -15.79 -13.98
N PRO A 49 32.38 -16.36 -13.62
CA PRO A 49 32.06 -16.76 -12.24
C PRO A 49 32.27 -18.25 -11.96
N SER A 50 32.70 -18.54 -10.73
CA SER A 50 32.54 -19.86 -10.11
C SER A 50 31.54 -19.77 -8.96
N VAL A 51 30.60 -20.71 -8.99
CA VAL A 51 29.55 -20.98 -8.01
C VAL A 51 30.08 -20.92 -6.58
N GLU A 52 29.59 -19.99 -5.76
CA GLU A 52 29.73 -20.07 -4.32
C GLU A 52 28.51 -19.50 -3.58
N SER A 53 28.13 -20.24 -2.56
CA SER A 53 26.95 -20.12 -1.70
C SER A 53 26.68 -18.71 -1.16
N VAL A 54 25.43 -18.25 -1.25
CA VAL A 54 24.92 -17.05 -0.58
C VAL A 54 25.04 -17.23 0.94
N LYS A 55 26.08 -16.63 1.55
CA LYS A 55 26.25 -16.47 3.00
C LYS A 55 26.05 -15.01 3.39
N ASN A 56 25.13 -14.81 4.33
CA ASN A 56 25.05 -13.75 5.35
C ASN A 56 25.63 -12.37 5.00
N GLN A 57 24.78 -11.46 4.52
CA GLN A 57 25.06 -10.03 4.61
C GLN A 57 24.74 -9.52 6.03
N SER A 58 25.81 -9.36 6.81
CA SER A 58 25.84 -8.57 8.05
C SER A 58 26.11 -7.11 7.69
N TYR A 59 25.09 -6.26 7.74
CA TYR A 59 25.22 -4.80 7.62
C TYR A 59 25.35 -4.15 9.02
N SER A 60 26.45 -3.44 9.29
CA SER A 60 26.66 -2.68 10.52
C SER A 60 26.57 -1.16 10.27
N ASN A 61 25.44 -0.56 10.68
CA ASN A 61 25.36 0.54 11.66
C ASN A 61 23.92 1.10 11.71
N SER A 62 23.37 1.25 12.93
CA SER A 62 22.04 1.78 13.32
C SER A 62 20.77 0.93 13.11
N LYS A 63 20.81 -0.09 12.25
CA LYS A 63 19.65 -0.98 12.00
C LYS A 63 19.53 -2.05 13.10
N LEU A 64 18.32 -2.26 13.62
CA LEU A 64 18.01 -3.35 14.55
C LEU A 64 18.53 -4.67 13.96
N PRO A 65 19.37 -5.46 14.66
CA PRO A 65 19.86 -6.72 14.11
C PRO A 65 18.71 -7.71 13.97
N TYR A 66 18.63 -8.39 12.83
CA TYR A 66 17.61 -9.39 12.57
C TYR A 66 18.11 -10.49 11.63
N LYS A 67 17.41 -11.63 11.66
CA LYS A 67 17.53 -12.72 10.69
C LYS A 67 16.16 -13.00 10.09
N LEU A 68 16.11 -13.16 8.78
CA LEU A 68 14.90 -13.46 8.01
C LEU A 68 15.10 -14.79 7.28
N ASP A 69 14.20 -15.75 7.52
CA ASP A 69 14.13 -17.04 6.83
C ASP A 69 12.79 -17.14 6.08
N CYS A 70 12.86 -17.09 4.75
CA CYS A 70 11.72 -17.21 3.85
C CYS A 70 11.60 -18.65 3.37
N ARG A 71 10.59 -19.37 3.87
CA ARG A 71 10.25 -20.72 3.44
C ARG A 71 9.08 -20.69 2.45
N GLN A 72 8.72 -21.86 1.95
CA GLN A 72 7.61 -22.00 1.01
C GLN A 72 6.28 -21.53 1.60
N ASP A 73 6.01 -21.88 2.86
CA ASP A 73 4.73 -21.64 3.53
C ASP A 73 4.88 -20.82 4.83
N SER A 74 6.07 -20.30 5.14
CA SER A 74 6.29 -19.49 6.34
C SER A 74 7.39 -18.44 6.17
N MET A 75 7.22 -17.32 6.87
CA MET A 75 8.23 -16.27 7.04
C MET A 75 8.63 -16.21 8.51
N ILE A 76 9.87 -16.56 8.81
CA ILE A 76 10.41 -16.59 10.17
C ILE A 76 11.34 -15.39 10.35
N ILE A 77 11.07 -14.58 11.37
CA ILE A 77 11.83 -13.36 11.67
C ILE A 77 12.35 -13.45 13.10
N GLU A 78 13.65 -13.42 13.26
CA GLU A 78 14.34 -13.37 14.56
C GLU A 78 14.89 -11.95 14.74
N LEU A 79 14.43 -11.22 15.75
CA LEU A 79 14.87 -9.86 16.08
C LEU A 79 15.72 -9.87 17.34
N ASP A 80 16.91 -9.27 17.29
CA ASP A 80 17.73 -9.05 18.47
C ASP A 80 17.33 -7.73 19.14
N LEU A 81 16.77 -7.84 20.34
CA LEU A 81 16.27 -6.73 21.14
C LEU A 81 17.27 -6.29 22.22
N SER A 82 18.50 -6.78 22.22
CA SER A 82 19.50 -6.51 23.25
C SER A 82 19.82 -5.01 23.39
N SER A 83 19.60 -4.22 22.33
CA SER A 83 19.81 -2.76 22.34
C SER A 83 18.65 -1.96 22.94
N PHE A 84 17.57 -2.61 23.41
CA PHE A 84 16.36 -1.95 23.92
C PHE A 84 16.21 -2.19 25.42
N ASN A 85 15.90 -1.13 26.16
CA ASN A 85 15.51 -1.21 27.56
C ASN A 85 13.99 -1.44 27.65
N ASP A 86 13.58 -2.59 28.18
CA ASP A 86 12.18 -3.04 28.27
C ASP A 86 11.41 -2.92 26.93
N PRO A 87 11.83 -3.68 25.89
CA PRO A 87 11.20 -3.63 24.59
C PRO A 87 9.79 -4.21 24.61
N TYR A 88 8.90 -3.61 23.84
CA TYR A 88 7.60 -4.15 23.47
C TYR A 88 7.54 -4.28 21.95
N VAL A 89 7.30 -5.49 21.47
CA VAL A 89 7.42 -5.85 20.05
C VAL A 89 6.15 -6.50 19.55
N TYR A 90 5.62 -5.99 18.45
CA TYR A 90 4.36 -6.44 17.89
C TYR A 90 4.31 -6.23 16.37
N LEU A 91 3.46 -7.03 15.73
CA LEU A 91 3.07 -6.86 14.33
C LEU A 91 2.23 -5.60 14.19
N ASP A 92 2.49 -4.79 13.17
CA ASP A 92 1.81 -3.51 12.98
C ASP A 92 0.30 -3.70 12.87
N GLY A 93 -0.42 -2.83 13.58
CA GLY A 93 -1.84 -2.91 13.79
C GLY A 93 -2.28 -3.97 14.80
N LEU A 94 -1.51 -5.04 15.04
CA LEU A 94 -1.82 -6.26 15.82
C LEU A 94 -1.29 -6.24 17.25
N ARG A 95 -1.16 -5.05 17.84
CA ARG A 95 -0.64 -4.85 19.20
C ARG A 95 -1.39 -5.65 20.27
N LEU A 96 -2.71 -5.76 20.17
CA LEU A 96 -3.56 -6.43 21.17
C LEU A 96 -3.91 -7.88 20.83
N MET A 97 -3.36 -8.44 19.76
CA MET A 97 -3.69 -9.79 19.31
C MET A 97 -2.71 -10.82 19.85
N ASP A 98 -3.15 -11.53 20.88
CA ASP A 98 -2.30 -12.49 21.61
C ASP A 98 -1.82 -13.64 20.72
N ILE A 99 -2.64 -14.09 19.77
CA ILE A 99 -2.31 -15.17 18.83
C ILE A 99 -1.14 -14.83 17.89
N CYS A 100 -0.80 -13.54 17.73
CA CYS A 100 0.24 -13.07 16.82
C CYS A 100 1.45 -12.49 17.57
N ARG A 101 1.55 -12.69 18.88
CA ARG A 101 2.72 -12.26 19.67
C ARG A 101 3.96 -13.09 19.31
N PRO A 102 5.15 -12.46 19.35
CA PRO A 102 6.38 -13.20 19.15
C PRO A 102 6.65 -14.17 20.29
N LYS A 103 7.34 -15.26 20.00
CA LYS A 103 7.98 -16.07 21.04
C LYS A 103 9.28 -15.38 21.44
N ILE A 104 9.40 -14.99 22.70
CA ILE A 104 10.58 -14.29 23.21
C ILE A 104 11.43 -15.28 24.01
N SER A 105 12.71 -15.40 23.66
CA SER A 105 13.71 -16.16 24.40
C SER A 105 14.93 -15.29 24.63
N LYS A 106 15.23 -15.00 25.91
CA LYS A 106 16.26 -14.04 26.32
C LYS A 106 15.96 -12.65 25.74
N SER A 107 16.76 -12.18 24.78
CA SER A 107 16.61 -10.92 24.06
C SER A 107 16.21 -11.10 22.59
N ILE A 108 15.83 -12.31 22.18
CA ILE A 108 15.45 -12.60 20.79
C ILE A 108 13.94 -12.79 20.70
N ALA A 109 13.28 -11.98 19.87
CA ALA A 109 11.88 -12.13 19.52
C ALA A 109 11.74 -12.87 18.18
N ILE A 110 10.97 -13.96 18.19
CA ILE A 110 10.76 -14.80 17.01
C ILE A 110 9.31 -14.70 16.56
N PHE A 111 9.11 -14.20 15.35
CA PHE A 111 7.83 -14.27 14.62
C PHE A 111 7.88 -15.42 13.63
N ASN A 112 6.76 -16.14 13.52
CA ASN A 112 6.56 -17.17 12.50
C ASN A 112 5.22 -16.90 11.82
N LEU A 113 5.26 -16.25 10.67
CA LEU A 113 4.06 -15.87 9.93
C LEU A 113 3.78 -16.90 8.84
N SER A 114 2.54 -17.40 8.76
CA SER A 114 2.11 -18.29 7.68
C SER A 114 2.08 -17.55 6.34
N LEU A 115 2.53 -18.21 5.28
CA LEU A 115 2.39 -17.78 3.88
C LEU A 115 1.43 -18.69 3.08
N ALA A 116 0.78 -19.64 3.76
CA ALA A 116 -0.20 -20.56 3.18
C ALA A 116 -1.57 -19.87 3.01
N ASN A 117 -2.66 -20.64 2.99
CA ASN A 117 -4.02 -20.12 2.74
C ASN A 117 -4.52 -19.14 3.82
N ASP A 118 -3.97 -19.20 5.02
CA ASP A 118 -4.34 -18.39 6.18
C ASP A 118 -3.35 -17.24 6.45
N PHE A 119 -2.55 -16.85 5.45
CA PHE A 119 -1.50 -15.83 5.58
C PHE A 119 -1.98 -14.52 6.23
N HIS A 120 -3.24 -14.13 6.02
CA HIS A 120 -3.85 -12.92 6.56
C HIS A 120 -4.08 -12.97 8.07
N ARG A 121 -4.08 -14.14 8.73
CA ARG A 121 -4.42 -14.25 10.17
C ARG A 121 -3.59 -13.34 11.08
N CYS A 122 -2.30 -13.17 10.77
CA CYS A 122 -1.41 -12.26 11.49
C CYS A 122 -0.97 -11.07 10.64
N GLY A 123 -1.87 -10.58 9.77
CA GLY A 123 -1.67 -9.31 9.08
C GLY A 123 -0.66 -9.35 7.94
N THR A 124 -0.15 -10.51 7.55
CA THR A 124 0.71 -10.62 6.36
C THR A 124 -0.07 -10.13 5.15
N ILE A 125 0.50 -9.18 4.43
CA ILE A 125 -0.06 -8.64 3.20
C ILE A 125 0.57 -9.42 2.04
N LYS A 126 -0.26 -9.82 1.08
CA LYS A 126 0.17 -10.52 -0.13
C LYS A 126 -0.06 -9.62 -1.33
N ILE A 127 1.00 -9.28 -2.03
CA ILE A 127 0.97 -8.60 -3.33
C ILE A 127 1.14 -9.65 -4.41
N HIS A 128 0.24 -9.65 -5.38
CA HIS A 128 0.35 -10.43 -6.60
C HIS A 128 0.50 -9.48 -7.80
N GLU A 129 1.67 -9.52 -8.44
CA GLU A 129 1.95 -8.77 -9.67
C GLU A 129 1.37 -9.54 -10.86
N GLN A 130 0.34 -9.01 -11.51
CA GLN A 130 -0.42 -9.77 -12.52
C GLN A 130 0.39 -10.04 -13.80
N PHE A 131 1.32 -9.15 -14.15
CA PHE A 131 2.14 -9.27 -15.36
C PHE A 131 3.22 -10.36 -15.23
N THR A 132 3.96 -10.36 -14.12
CA THR A 132 5.03 -11.34 -13.89
C THR A 132 4.52 -12.63 -13.22
N GLY A 133 3.36 -12.56 -12.56
CA GLY A 133 2.85 -13.60 -11.68
C GLY A 133 3.65 -13.77 -10.38
N SER A 134 4.55 -12.83 -10.08
CA SER A 134 5.33 -12.86 -8.85
C SER A 134 4.45 -12.51 -7.66
N ILE A 135 4.70 -13.19 -6.54
CA ILE A 135 3.99 -12.97 -5.29
C ILE A 135 4.99 -12.44 -4.26
N VAL A 136 4.64 -11.36 -3.58
CA VAL A 136 5.43 -10.81 -2.47
C VAL A 136 4.56 -10.79 -1.23
N TYR A 137 5.04 -11.43 -0.17
CA TYR A 137 4.46 -11.35 1.16
C TYR A 137 5.26 -10.34 1.97
N TYR A 138 4.58 -9.45 2.69
CA TYR A 138 5.27 -8.54 3.58
C TYR A 138 4.45 -8.20 4.82
N HIS A 139 5.15 -7.79 5.86
CA HIS A 139 4.55 -7.23 7.05
C HIS A 139 5.50 -6.24 7.73
N ARG A 140 4.97 -5.31 8.53
CA ARG A 140 5.74 -4.33 9.30
C ARG A 140 5.76 -4.72 10.78
N ILE A 141 6.94 -4.83 11.38
CA ILE A 141 7.08 -5.04 12.83
C ILE A 141 7.44 -3.72 13.50
N ILE A 142 6.83 -3.46 14.66
CA ILE A 142 7.09 -2.31 15.51
C ILE A 142 7.78 -2.77 16.79
N VAL A 143 8.86 -2.07 17.16
CA VAL A 143 9.58 -2.20 18.42
C VAL A 143 9.53 -0.86 19.13
N GLU A 144 8.94 -0.81 20.31
CA GLU A 144 8.90 0.38 21.16
C GLU A 144 9.54 0.08 22.53
N SER A 145 10.05 1.10 23.21
CA SER A 145 10.43 0.98 24.63
C SER A 145 9.27 1.42 25.51
N LYS A 146 8.90 0.61 26.51
CA LYS A 146 7.80 0.96 27.44
C LYS A 146 8.08 2.21 28.26
N ARG A 147 9.36 2.57 28.45
CA ARG A 147 9.80 3.69 29.29
C ARG A 147 10.06 4.98 28.52
N SER A 148 10.22 4.93 27.20
CA SER A 148 10.42 6.12 26.39
C SER A 148 9.64 6.03 25.09
N ASP A 149 8.64 6.91 24.95
CA ASP A 149 7.83 7.05 23.73
C ASP A 149 8.67 7.50 22.50
N ARG A 150 9.89 7.99 22.75
CA ARG A 150 10.82 8.50 21.71
C ARG A 150 11.59 7.41 20.96
N MET A 151 11.59 6.16 21.41
CA MET A 151 12.35 5.08 20.76
C MET A 151 11.43 4.02 20.17
N MET A 152 10.73 4.41 19.11
CA MET A 152 9.95 3.52 18.25
C MET A 152 10.73 3.23 16.97
N LYS A 153 11.00 1.96 16.66
CA LYS A 153 11.54 1.52 15.37
C LYS A 153 10.49 0.68 14.66
N SER A 154 10.35 0.87 13.34
CA SER A 154 9.50 0.03 12.50
C SER A 154 10.30 -0.50 11.31
N ILE A 155 10.08 -1.77 10.95
CA ILE A 155 10.85 -2.45 9.90
C ILE A 155 9.90 -3.31 9.05
N TYR A 156 10.02 -3.19 7.73
CA TYR A 156 9.33 -4.04 6.79
C TYR A 156 10.14 -5.32 6.51
N PHE A 157 9.48 -6.46 6.60
CA PHE A 157 10.01 -7.77 6.23
C PHE A 157 9.26 -8.28 5.01
N LYS A 158 9.99 -8.81 4.03
CA LYS A 158 9.41 -9.28 2.76
C LYS A 158 9.97 -10.63 2.34
N CYS A 159 9.10 -11.50 1.84
CA CYS A 159 9.45 -12.74 1.17
C CYS A 159 8.81 -12.75 -0.21
N SER A 160 9.62 -12.92 -1.26
CA SER A 160 9.16 -12.96 -2.64
C SER A 160 9.21 -14.38 -3.19
N ARG A 161 8.19 -14.77 -3.94
CA ARG A 161 8.07 -16.03 -4.67
C ARG A 161 7.87 -15.71 -6.14
N ALA A 162 8.87 -16.03 -6.96
CA ALA A 162 8.70 -15.99 -8.40
C ALA A 162 7.75 -17.11 -8.84
N LYS A 163 6.96 -16.86 -9.89
CA LYS A 163 6.17 -17.91 -10.54
C LYS A 163 7.14 -18.96 -11.09
N GLN A 164 7.08 -20.19 -10.58
CA GLN A 164 7.83 -21.29 -11.18
C GLN A 164 7.22 -21.55 -12.56
N ASN A 165 7.94 -21.18 -13.62
CA ASN A 165 7.64 -21.65 -14.96
C ASN A 165 7.96 -23.15 -15.01
N LEU A 166 7.00 -23.98 -14.62
CA LEU A 166 6.98 -25.41 -14.94
C LEU A 166 6.70 -25.59 -16.43
N ARG A 167 7.73 -25.30 -17.22
CA ARG A 167 8.20 -26.00 -18.41
C ARG A 167 9.59 -25.44 -18.67
N SER A 168 10.57 -25.95 -17.93
CA SER A 168 11.84 -26.24 -18.55
C SER A 168 11.55 -27.27 -19.64
N THR A 169 11.12 -26.83 -20.82
CA THR A 169 11.53 -27.57 -22.02
C THR A 169 13.04 -27.57 -21.92
N LYS A 170 13.62 -28.74 -21.62
CA LYS A 170 14.99 -29.02 -21.97
C LYS A 170 15.11 -28.63 -23.44
N PHE A 171 15.62 -27.44 -23.71
CA PHE A 171 16.14 -27.14 -25.02
C PHE A 171 17.45 -27.91 -25.04
N SER A 172 17.38 -29.15 -25.54
CA SER A 172 18.55 -29.81 -26.07
C SER A 172 19.22 -28.80 -26.98
N SER A 173 20.48 -28.50 -26.69
CA SER A 173 21.43 -27.92 -27.62
C SER A 173 21.17 -28.46 -29.03
N ILE A 174 20.81 -27.58 -29.96
CA ILE A 174 21.10 -27.62 -31.40
C ILE A 174 20.42 -26.40 -32.06
N ASP A 175 21.22 -25.73 -32.88
CA ASP A 175 20.95 -24.69 -33.88
C ASP A 175 20.70 -23.25 -33.41
N THR A 176 21.82 -22.55 -33.24
CA THR A 176 21.97 -21.14 -33.59
C THR A 176 21.72 -20.94 -35.08
N GLU A 177 20.56 -20.40 -35.47
CA GLU A 177 20.40 -19.43 -36.57
C GLU A 177 18.93 -19.01 -36.73
N ALA A 178 18.75 -17.76 -37.17
CA ALA A 178 17.50 -17.12 -37.58
C ALA A 178 16.50 -16.72 -36.46
N VAL A 179 16.49 -15.43 -36.10
CA VAL A 179 15.45 -14.45 -36.48
C VAL A 179 15.86 -13.11 -35.85
N LEU A 180 16.64 -12.31 -36.59
CA LEU A 180 16.51 -10.86 -36.52
C LEU A 180 15.54 -10.47 -37.63
N ASP A 181 14.64 -9.57 -37.25
CA ASP A 181 13.89 -8.69 -38.12
C ASP A 181 12.50 -9.16 -38.61
N LYS A 182 11.49 -8.70 -37.86
CA LYS A 182 10.14 -8.46 -38.37
C LYS A 182 9.79 -6.98 -38.16
N GLN A 183 10.57 -6.08 -38.76
CA GLN A 183 10.05 -4.75 -39.09
C GLN A 183 9.10 -4.85 -40.30
N LEU A 184 7.83 -4.62 -39.98
CA LEU A 184 6.72 -4.13 -40.80
C LEU A 184 7.05 -3.80 -42.28
N ARG A 185 6.76 -4.74 -43.19
CA ARG A 185 6.53 -4.42 -44.61
C ARG A 185 5.22 -3.64 -44.77
N ILE A 186 5.32 -2.32 -44.73
CA ILE A 186 4.30 -1.44 -45.29
C ILE A 186 4.38 -1.57 -46.82
N LYS A 187 3.46 -2.32 -47.44
CA LYS A 187 3.21 -2.24 -48.88
C LYS A 187 2.65 -0.86 -49.21
N ARG A 188 3.49 0.05 -49.71
CA ARG A 188 3.03 1.24 -50.45
C ARG A 188 3.48 1.11 -51.90
N ASN A 189 2.60 0.52 -52.71
CA ASN A 189 2.65 0.70 -54.16
C ASN A 189 2.19 2.13 -54.45
N SER A 190 3.14 3.02 -54.72
CA SER A 190 2.88 4.39 -55.18
C SER A 190 3.71 4.62 -56.43
N TRP A 191 3.03 4.61 -57.58
CA TRP A 191 3.60 4.89 -58.90
C TRP A 191 3.42 6.39 -59.18
N ILE A 192 4.48 7.08 -59.63
CA ILE A 192 4.39 8.45 -60.14
C ILE A 192 5.15 8.52 -61.47
N ASP A 193 4.47 9.04 -62.49
CA ASP A 193 4.99 9.26 -63.84
C ASP A 193 6.01 10.39 -63.91
N ASN A 194 7.08 10.16 -64.66
CA ASN A 194 7.96 11.18 -65.21
C ASN A 194 7.91 11.16 -66.75
N SER A 195 8.10 12.34 -67.35
CA SER A 195 7.76 12.74 -68.72
C SER A 195 8.52 12.05 -69.87
N THR A 196 9.15 10.90 -69.64
CA THR A 196 9.86 10.10 -70.67
C THR A 196 9.52 8.60 -70.66
N GLY A 197 8.53 8.14 -69.87
CA GLY A 197 7.90 6.82 -70.06
C GLY A 197 8.81 5.59 -69.95
N ARG A 198 9.88 5.62 -69.14
CA ARG A 198 10.76 4.46 -68.90
C ARG A 198 10.67 3.99 -67.45
N LEU A 199 10.29 2.72 -67.27
CA LEU A 199 10.28 2.03 -65.98
C LEU A 199 11.73 1.80 -65.51
N VAL A 200 12.08 2.26 -64.31
CA VAL A 200 13.40 2.01 -63.69
C VAL A 200 13.20 1.25 -62.38
N ASN A 201 13.90 0.13 -62.23
CA ASN A 201 13.95 -0.66 -61.01
C ASN A 201 15.07 -0.10 -60.14
N PHE A 202 14.76 0.48 -58.98
CA PHE A 202 15.78 1.00 -58.07
C PHE A 202 16.43 -0.17 -57.32
N THR A 203 17.51 -0.73 -57.85
CA THR A 203 18.40 -1.62 -57.08
C THR A 203 19.89 -1.32 -57.21
N GLU A 204 20.32 -0.29 -57.94
CA GLU A 204 21.75 0.07 -57.98
C GLU A 204 21.89 1.59 -57.86
N ILE A 205 22.12 2.05 -56.63
CA ILE A 205 22.76 3.34 -56.38
C ILE A 205 24.22 2.98 -56.10
N ASP A 206 25.09 3.18 -57.07
CA ASP A 206 26.54 3.11 -56.90
C ASP A 206 26.96 4.30 -56.02
N PHE A 207 27.43 4.01 -54.81
CA PHE A 207 28.06 5.01 -53.94
C PHE A 207 29.58 4.85 -54.05
N ASP A 208 30.29 5.96 -54.26
CA ASP A 208 31.76 5.99 -54.34
C ASP A 208 32.41 5.32 -53.13
N GLU A 209 33.54 4.63 -53.34
CA GLU A 209 34.30 3.81 -52.37
C GLU A 209 34.78 4.55 -51.09
N ASN A 210 34.46 5.84 -50.93
CA ASN A 210 34.81 6.66 -49.76
C ASN A 210 33.60 7.13 -48.94
N PHE A 211 32.41 6.54 -49.11
CA PHE A 211 31.27 6.83 -48.25
C PHE A 211 31.41 6.11 -46.90
N VAL A 212 31.93 6.80 -45.88
CA VAL A 212 31.83 6.38 -44.49
C VAL A 212 30.45 6.80 -44.00
N GLU A 213 29.57 5.82 -43.80
CA GLU A 213 28.29 6.05 -43.13
C GLU A 213 28.59 6.61 -41.73
N ALA A 214 28.16 7.85 -41.47
CA ALA A 214 28.30 8.42 -40.14
C ALA A 214 27.54 7.53 -39.17
N GLU A 215 28.23 6.99 -38.15
CA GLU A 215 27.57 6.29 -37.05
C GLU A 215 26.41 7.16 -36.56
N ILE A 216 25.19 6.63 -36.70
CA ILE A 216 24.01 7.24 -36.12
C ILE A 216 24.27 7.24 -34.62
N LEU A 217 24.62 8.41 -34.06
CA LEU A 217 24.61 8.63 -32.63
C LEU A 217 23.14 8.49 -32.19
N ASP A 218 22.81 7.33 -31.65
CA ASP A 218 21.52 7.04 -31.03
C ASP A 218 21.42 7.88 -29.75
N PHE A 219 20.95 9.13 -29.87
CA PHE A 219 20.68 10.01 -28.73
C PHE A 219 19.37 9.65 -28.00
N GLY A 220 18.82 8.46 -28.23
CA GLY A 220 17.69 7.93 -27.46
C GLY A 220 18.16 7.04 -26.32
N GLU A 221 18.67 7.60 -25.22
CA GLU A 221 18.72 6.84 -23.97
C GLU A 221 17.28 6.49 -23.56
N ASN A 222 16.85 5.26 -23.88
CA ASN A 222 15.61 4.71 -23.35
C ASN A 222 15.83 4.39 -21.87
N ILE A 223 15.52 5.36 -21.00
CA ILE A 223 15.52 5.13 -19.55
C ILE A 223 14.32 4.24 -19.20
N THR A 224 14.55 2.94 -19.07
CA THR A 224 13.56 2.01 -18.53
C THR A 224 13.59 2.06 -17.01
N ALA A 225 12.79 2.94 -16.40
CA ALA A 225 12.59 2.93 -14.96
C ALA A 225 11.50 1.91 -14.57
N ARG A 226 11.79 1.04 -13.59
CA ARG A 226 10.78 0.13 -13.02
C ARG A 226 10.00 0.87 -11.94
N ALA A 227 8.68 0.87 -12.04
CA ALA A 227 7.81 1.44 -11.02
C ALA A 227 8.02 0.75 -9.65
N PRO A 228 7.87 1.48 -8.53
CA PRO A 228 8.03 0.92 -7.19
C PRO A 228 6.98 -0.16 -6.90
N TYR A 229 7.27 -1.04 -5.93
CA TYR A 229 6.27 -1.98 -5.42
C TYR A 229 5.29 -1.23 -4.50
N PRO A 230 3.98 -1.26 -4.78
CA PRO A 230 3.01 -0.47 -4.01
C PRO A 230 2.83 -1.00 -2.59
N HIS A 231 3.13 -0.16 -1.59
CA HIS A 231 2.90 -0.47 -0.19
C HIS A 231 1.58 0.14 0.27
N LEU A 232 0.60 -0.71 0.58
CA LEU A 232 -0.67 -0.26 1.14
C LEU A 232 -0.59 -0.07 2.65
N ASN A 233 -1.25 0.99 3.11
CA ASN A 233 -1.50 1.28 4.51
C ASN A 233 -3.01 1.34 4.75
N LEU A 234 -3.44 0.88 5.93
CA LEU A 234 -4.83 0.98 6.38
C LEU A 234 -4.93 1.67 7.72
N LYS A 235 -5.77 2.68 7.77
CA LYS A 235 -6.15 3.40 9.00
C LYS A 235 -7.67 3.49 9.13
N VAL A 236 -8.12 3.66 10.37
CA VAL A 236 -9.52 3.92 10.69
C VAL A 236 -9.59 5.28 11.37
N LYS A 237 -10.53 6.12 10.97
CA LYS A 237 -10.83 7.41 11.59
C LYS A 237 -12.15 7.38 12.32
N GLN A 238 -12.21 8.15 13.41
CA GLN A 238 -13.42 8.50 14.15
C GLN A 238 -13.37 10.02 14.37
N ASN A 239 -14.43 10.74 13.99
CA ASN A 239 -14.50 12.20 14.13
C ASN A 239 -13.25 12.91 13.53
N ASN A 240 -12.84 12.50 12.33
CA ASN A 240 -11.66 12.98 11.59
C ASN A 240 -10.29 12.74 12.27
N ARG A 241 -10.24 11.98 13.36
CA ARG A 241 -9.00 11.59 14.04
C ARG A 241 -8.74 10.12 13.83
N PHE A 242 -7.48 9.74 13.63
CA PHE A 242 -7.12 8.33 13.52
C PHE A 242 -7.35 7.63 14.86
N VAL A 243 -8.07 6.52 14.80
CA VAL A 243 -8.32 5.66 15.94
C VAL A 243 -7.07 4.84 16.20
N ASN A 244 -6.58 4.85 17.44
CA ASN A 244 -5.57 3.90 17.85
C ASN A 244 -6.22 2.51 17.90
N LYS A 245 -5.67 1.54 17.15
CA LYS A 245 -6.18 0.16 17.05
C LYS A 245 -6.22 -0.58 18.41
N SER A 246 -5.65 0.02 19.46
CA SER A 246 -5.73 -0.46 20.84
C SER A 246 -7.01 -0.05 21.59
N LEU A 247 -7.85 0.81 21.01
CA LEU A 247 -9.04 1.35 21.66
C LEU A 247 -10.24 0.39 21.50
N ASN A 248 -11.02 0.22 22.56
CA ASN A 248 -12.33 -0.42 22.47
C ASN A 248 -13.31 0.54 21.79
N ILE A 249 -13.99 0.07 20.76
CA ILE A 249 -14.98 0.87 20.02
C ILE A 249 -16.37 0.37 20.35
N ALA A 250 -17.26 1.28 20.78
CA ALA A 250 -18.65 0.92 21.05
C ALA A 250 -19.38 0.50 19.74
N PRO A 251 -20.23 -0.55 19.77
CA PRO A 251 -21.10 -0.88 18.64
C PRO A 251 -21.96 0.30 18.18
N GLY A 252 -22.17 0.40 16.86
CA GLY A 252 -22.91 1.48 16.21
C GLY A 252 -22.11 2.77 15.96
N THR A 253 -20.90 2.87 16.51
CA THR A 253 -20.01 4.04 16.33
C THR A 253 -19.74 4.28 14.84
N PRO A 254 -19.99 5.49 14.31
CA PRO A 254 -19.64 5.82 12.94
C PRO A 254 -18.12 5.95 12.79
N LEU A 255 -17.56 5.24 11.83
CA LEU A 255 -16.14 5.18 11.53
C LEU A 255 -15.91 5.38 10.03
N GLU A 256 -14.67 5.68 9.68
CA GLU A 256 -14.22 5.78 8.31
C GLU A 256 -12.96 4.93 8.13
N MET A 257 -13.02 3.94 7.26
CA MET A 257 -11.86 3.15 6.85
C MET A 257 -11.15 3.86 5.71
N ILE A 258 -9.82 3.98 5.79
CA ILE A 258 -9.00 4.62 4.77
C ILE A 258 -7.87 3.68 4.38
N ILE A 259 -7.76 3.41 3.09
CA ILE A 259 -6.69 2.64 2.47
C ILE A 259 -5.94 3.59 1.54
N TYR A 260 -4.62 3.65 1.67
CA TYR A 260 -3.80 4.59 0.91
C TYR A 260 -2.43 3.99 0.58
N LEU A 261 -1.86 4.44 -0.54
CA LEU A 261 -0.51 4.09 -0.98
C LEU A 261 0.54 4.89 -0.19
N ASP A 262 1.76 4.38 -0.15
CA ASP A 262 2.93 5.16 0.25
C ASP A 262 3.23 6.28 -0.77
N ASP A 263 4.01 7.28 -0.32
CA ASP A 263 4.26 8.52 -1.07
C ASP A 263 5.00 8.32 -2.42
N GLU A 264 5.75 7.23 -2.56
CA GLU A 264 6.43 6.90 -3.83
C GLU A 264 5.44 6.28 -4.82
N SER A 265 4.58 5.40 -4.33
CA SER A 265 3.65 4.62 -5.16
C SER A 265 2.37 5.37 -5.53
N SER A 266 1.91 6.31 -4.69
CA SER A 266 0.71 7.13 -4.95
C SER A 266 0.81 7.97 -6.22
N LYS A 267 2.03 8.33 -6.63
CA LYS A 267 2.29 9.13 -7.84
C LYS A 267 2.07 8.35 -9.15
N VAL A 268 2.06 7.02 -9.08
CA VAL A 268 2.04 6.14 -10.26
C VAL A 268 0.75 5.29 -10.30
N PHE A 269 0.15 5.05 -9.14
CA PHE A 269 -0.91 4.07 -9.01
C PHE A 269 -2.18 4.63 -8.37
N GLY A 270 -3.31 4.08 -8.79
CA GLY A 270 -4.61 4.28 -8.16
C GLY A 270 -5.12 3.01 -7.49
N LEU A 271 -6.10 3.17 -6.60
CA LEU A 271 -6.67 2.08 -5.81
C LEU A 271 -8.14 1.79 -6.15
N LEU A 272 -8.48 0.50 -6.14
CA LEU A 272 -9.85 0.00 -6.22
C LEU A 272 -10.03 -1.15 -5.23
N ALA A 273 -10.84 -0.95 -4.19
CA ALA A 273 -11.29 -2.08 -3.37
C ALA A 273 -12.16 -3.00 -4.23
N ASN A 274 -11.75 -4.25 -4.40
CA ASN A 274 -12.46 -5.22 -5.24
C ASN A 274 -13.36 -6.13 -4.40
N PHE A 275 -12.84 -6.63 -3.29
CA PHE A 275 -13.56 -7.56 -2.43
C PHE A 275 -13.23 -7.26 -0.97
N MET A 276 -14.21 -7.37 -0.08
CA MET A 276 -13.97 -7.28 1.35
C MET A 276 -14.99 -8.14 2.10
N LYS A 277 -14.50 -8.88 3.08
CA LYS A 277 -15.30 -9.65 4.01
C LYS A 277 -14.89 -9.32 5.43
N VAL A 278 -15.80 -9.59 6.35
CA VAL A 278 -15.56 -9.52 7.79
C VAL A 278 -15.63 -10.92 8.38
N THR A 279 -14.82 -11.20 9.38
CA THR A 279 -14.77 -12.49 10.07
C THR A 279 -14.36 -12.33 11.52
N ASP A 280 -14.77 -13.26 12.38
CA ASP A 280 -14.34 -13.32 13.77
C ASP A 280 -12.90 -13.85 13.88
N GLU A 281 -12.27 -13.67 15.04
CA GLU A 281 -10.88 -14.07 15.31
C GLU A 281 -10.58 -15.57 15.06
N PHE A 282 -11.60 -16.44 15.09
CA PHE A 282 -11.47 -17.87 14.86
C PHE A 282 -11.83 -18.30 13.42
N GLY A 283 -12.44 -17.41 12.63
CA GLY A 283 -12.90 -17.72 11.28
C GLY A 283 -14.17 -18.59 11.22
N LYS A 284 -14.96 -18.64 12.30
CA LYS A 284 -16.23 -19.39 12.37
C LYS A 284 -17.38 -18.63 11.75
N GLN A 285 -17.39 -17.30 11.88
CA GLN A 285 -18.41 -16.42 11.33
C GLN A 285 -17.76 -15.51 10.28
N GLN A 286 -18.39 -15.39 9.12
CA GLN A 286 -17.93 -14.48 8.08
C GLN A 286 -19.09 -13.94 7.25
N GLU A 287 -18.97 -12.70 6.82
CA GLU A 287 -19.92 -12.04 5.92
C GLU A 287 -19.15 -11.23 4.88
N VAL A 288 -19.63 -11.25 3.64
CA VAL A 288 -19.07 -10.39 2.58
C VAL A 288 -19.73 -9.01 2.72
N ILE A 289 -18.93 -7.96 2.67
CA ILE A 289 -19.41 -6.57 2.76
C ILE A 289 -19.16 -5.80 1.46
N VAL A 290 -18.15 -6.18 0.68
CA VAL A 290 -17.87 -5.60 -0.64
C VAL A 290 -17.62 -6.72 -1.64
N SER A 291 -18.28 -6.65 -2.79
CA SER A 291 -18.15 -7.60 -3.89
C SER A 291 -18.04 -6.84 -5.22
N ASN A 292 -17.03 -7.17 -6.02
CA ASN A 292 -16.70 -6.51 -7.28
C ASN A 292 -16.62 -4.98 -7.16
N GLY A 293 -16.14 -4.48 -6.03
CA GLY A 293 -16.01 -3.05 -5.72
C GLY A 293 -17.29 -2.31 -5.35
N CYS A 294 -18.41 -3.02 -5.22
CA CYS A 294 -19.66 -2.47 -4.70
C CYS A 294 -19.93 -3.00 -3.29
N SER A 295 -20.38 -2.12 -2.41
CA SER A 295 -20.89 -2.54 -1.11
C SER A 295 -22.19 -3.35 -1.28
N ILE A 296 -22.30 -4.43 -0.52
CA ILE A 296 -23.52 -5.25 -0.46
C ILE A 296 -24.61 -4.52 0.33
N ASP A 297 -24.24 -3.84 1.42
CA ASP A 297 -25.15 -3.03 2.22
C ASP A 297 -24.54 -1.63 2.48
N PRO A 298 -24.90 -0.63 1.65
CA PRO A 298 -24.44 0.75 1.80
C PRO A 298 -24.80 1.43 3.12
N TYR A 299 -25.78 0.91 3.87
CA TYR A 299 -26.20 1.48 5.16
C TYR A 299 -25.27 1.05 6.30
N ILE A 300 -24.78 -0.19 6.26
CA ILE A 300 -23.83 -0.72 7.24
C ILE A 300 -22.39 -0.35 6.87
N PHE A 301 -22.05 -0.51 5.60
CA PHE A 301 -20.73 -0.24 5.05
C PHE A 301 -20.87 0.50 3.71
N GLY A 302 -20.45 1.75 3.64
CA GLY A 302 -20.54 2.56 2.44
C GLY A 302 -19.69 2.02 1.29
N ASN A 303 -19.99 2.47 0.07
CA ASN A 303 -19.07 2.25 -1.05
C ASN A 303 -17.75 2.96 -0.78
N PHE A 304 -16.66 2.40 -1.30
CA PHE A 304 -15.41 3.14 -1.32
C PHE A 304 -15.51 4.32 -2.28
N GLU A 305 -15.01 5.45 -1.82
CA GLU A 305 -14.89 6.72 -2.54
C GLU A 305 -13.45 7.21 -2.45
N SER A 306 -13.06 8.11 -3.35
CA SER A 306 -11.73 8.72 -3.32
C SER A 306 -11.91 10.22 -3.38
N GLU A 307 -11.41 10.89 -2.34
CA GLU A 307 -11.42 12.35 -2.23
C GLU A 307 -10.23 12.96 -3.00
N ASP A 308 -9.11 12.25 -3.05
CA ASP A 308 -7.83 12.75 -3.56
C ASP A 308 -7.54 12.37 -5.02
N GLY A 309 -8.50 11.74 -5.72
CA GLY A 309 -8.36 11.43 -7.13
C GLY A 309 -7.73 10.07 -7.47
N GLY A 310 -7.54 9.18 -6.49
CA GLY A 310 -7.15 7.78 -6.70
C GLY A 310 -6.13 7.23 -5.69
N ASP A 311 -5.34 8.10 -5.09
CA ASP A 311 -4.21 7.77 -4.19
C ASP A 311 -4.68 7.09 -2.89
N SER A 312 -5.83 7.56 -2.40
CA SER A 312 -6.47 7.09 -1.20
C SER A 312 -7.94 6.77 -1.49
N ILE A 313 -8.44 5.77 -0.78
CA ILE A 313 -9.84 5.35 -0.84
C ILE A 313 -10.40 5.24 0.57
N SER A 314 -11.60 5.77 0.76
CA SER A 314 -12.28 5.79 2.04
C SER A 314 -13.69 5.22 1.95
N ALA A 315 -14.13 4.55 3.01
CA ALA A 315 -15.50 4.06 3.16
C ALA A 315 -15.97 4.32 4.58
N LYS A 316 -17.17 4.91 4.70
CA LYS A 316 -17.84 5.14 5.98
C LYS A 316 -18.60 3.89 6.40
N PHE A 317 -18.52 3.50 7.66
CA PHE A 317 -19.24 2.33 8.17
C PHE A 317 -19.63 2.53 9.63
N ARG A 318 -20.61 1.77 10.10
CA ARG A 318 -20.96 1.72 11.53
C ARG A 318 -20.32 0.49 12.15
N ALA A 319 -19.65 0.65 13.29
CA ALA A 319 -19.04 -0.46 14.00
C ALA A 319 -20.09 -1.53 14.32
N PHE A 320 -19.86 -2.77 13.89
CA PHE A 320 -20.70 -3.92 14.21
C PHE A 320 -19.83 -5.03 14.80
N LYS A 321 -20.41 -5.97 15.54
CA LYS A 321 -19.67 -7.10 16.10
C LYS A 321 -20.42 -8.40 15.94
N PHE A 322 -19.68 -9.49 15.90
CA PHE A 322 -20.24 -10.82 15.99
C PHE A 322 -20.78 -11.08 17.41
N PRO A 323 -21.83 -11.91 17.57
CA PRO A 323 -22.38 -12.24 18.89
C PRO A 323 -21.33 -12.91 19.79
N GLU A 324 -20.48 -13.76 19.22
CA GLU A 324 -19.53 -14.61 19.95
C GLU A 324 -18.14 -13.98 20.13
N SER A 325 -17.81 -12.90 19.42
CA SER A 325 -16.49 -12.26 19.51
C SER A 325 -16.59 -10.73 19.49
N ASN A 326 -15.73 -10.10 20.28
CA ASN A 326 -15.54 -8.65 20.27
C ASN A 326 -14.46 -8.22 19.26
N TYR A 327 -13.89 -9.16 18.49
CA TYR A 327 -12.87 -8.88 17.49
C TYR A 327 -13.44 -9.12 16.10
N VAL A 328 -13.43 -8.07 15.28
CA VAL A 328 -13.87 -8.13 13.89
C VAL A 328 -12.67 -7.89 12.99
N MET A 329 -12.34 -8.89 12.18
CA MET A 329 -11.28 -8.83 11.18
C MET A 329 -11.89 -8.52 9.82
N PHE A 330 -11.45 -7.43 9.21
CA PHE A 330 -11.74 -7.06 7.83
C PHE A 330 -10.64 -7.64 6.96
N VAL A 331 -11.00 -8.52 6.03
CA VAL A 331 -10.09 -9.16 5.07
C VAL A 331 -10.53 -8.71 3.68
N GLY A 332 -9.64 -8.07 2.94
CA GLY A 332 -9.98 -7.47 1.66
C GLY A 332 -8.91 -7.62 0.59
N THR A 333 -9.37 -7.53 -0.65
CA THR A 333 -8.56 -7.51 -1.86
C THR A 333 -8.69 -6.15 -2.51
N VAL A 334 -7.57 -5.46 -2.66
CA VAL A 334 -7.46 -4.15 -3.32
C VAL A 334 -6.70 -4.35 -4.62
N ASN A 335 -7.33 -3.97 -5.72
CA ASN A 335 -6.69 -3.90 -7.01
C ASN A 335 -5.98 -2.56 -7.16
N VAL A 336 -4.77 -2.60 -7.72
CA VAL A 336 -3.95 -1.42 -8.01
C VAL A 336 -3.85 -1.27 -9.52
N CYS A 337 -4.11 -0.08 -10.01
CA CYS A 337 -4.12 0.28 -11.42
C CYS A 337 -3.10 1.38 -11.71
N LEU A 338 -2.71 1.55 -12.98
CA LEU A 338 -1.89 2.69 -13.37
C LEU A 338 -2.74 3.96 -13.36
N ASP A 339 -2.21 5.01 -12.75
CA ASP A 339 -2.86 6.32 -12.52
C ASP A 339 -4.20 6.23 -11.78
N GLN A 340 -5.30 5.99 -12.50
CA GLN A 340 -6.66 6.02 -11.96
C GLN A 340 -7.47 4.80 -12.40
N CYS A 341 -8.15 4.19 -11.44
CA CYS A 341 -8.93 2.99 -11.72
C CYS A 341 -10.24 3.37 -12.37
N LYS A 342 -10.68 2.56 -13.34
CA LYS A 342 -11.99 2.68 -13.96
C LYS A 342 -13.06 2.32 -12.93
N LYS A 343 -14.09 3.17 -12.86
CA LYS A 343 -15.25 2.98 -11.99
C LYS A 343 -16.00 1.69 -12.24
N VAL A 344 -16.53 1.14 -11.16
CA VAL A 344 -17.51 0.05 -11.22
C VAL A 344 -18.92 0.63 -11.00
N PRO A 345 -19.89 0.40 -11.90
CA PRO A 345 -21.27 0.82 -11.68
C PRO A 345 -21.95 -0.10 -10.64
N CYS A 346 -22.48 0.48 -9.56
CA CYS A 346 -23.16 -0.26 -8.48
C CYS A 346 -24.70 -0.14 -8.53
N GLY A 347 -25.26 0.43 -9.59
CA GLY A 347 -26.69 0.71 -9.73
C GLY A 347 -27.12 2.04 -9.09
N ASN A 348 -28.31 2.54 -9.44
CA ASN A 348 -28.90 3.79 -8.90
C ASN A 348 -28.01 5.04 -9.03
N GLY A 349 -27.11 5.08 -10.01
CA GLY A 349 -26.13 6.16 -10.18
C GLY A 349 -25.00 6.16 -9.14
N LEU A 350 -24.94 5.14 -8.27
CA LEU A 350 -23.81 4.87 -7.38
C LEU A 350 -22.69 4.14 -8.12
N PHE A 351 -21.46 4.40 -7.70
CA PHE A 351 -20.27 3.79 -8.26
C PHE A 351 -19.33 3.36 -7.15
N GLY A 352 -18.68 2.21 -7.33
CA GLY A 352 -17.43 1.88 -6.67
C GLY A 352 -16.32 2.65 -7.36
N LEU A 353 -15.59 3.47 -6.59
CA LEU A 353 -14.42 4.29 -6.94
C LEU A 353 -14.15 4.71 -8.40
N GLY A 354 -14.23 6.04 -8.61
CA GLY A 354 -13.40 6.79 -9.59
C GLY A 354 -14.07 7.96 -10.33
N ARG A 355 -14.47 9.07 -9.67
CA ARG A 355 -14.87 10.39 -10.28
C ARG A 355 -16.09 10.45 -11.23
N ARG A 356 -17.07 11.34 -11.01
CA ARG A 356 -18.10 11.62 -12.03
C ARG A 356 -17.42 12.27 -13.25
N ARG A 357 -17.23 11.53 -14.33
CA ARG A 357 -16.73 12.08 -15.60
C ARG A 357 -17.76 13.10 -16.11
N ARG A 358 -17.37 14.37 -16.24
CA ARG A 358 -18.04 15.26 -17.20
C ARG A 358 -17.64 14.77 -18.59
N ARG A 359 -18.64 14.35 -19.37
CA ARG A 359 -18.62 13.96 -20.79
C ARG A 359 -17.24 13.98 -21.48
N ARG A 360 -16.59 12.82 -21.50
CA ARG A 360 -15.90 12.24 -22.68
C ARG A 360 -15.38 10.86 -22.28
N ASP A 361 -16.06 9.82 -22.76
CA ASP A 361 -15.50 8.50 -22.97
C ASP A 361 -16.01 7.93 -24.28
N ILE A 362 -15.04 7.72 -25.15
CA ILE A 362 -15.09 6.97 -26.40
C ILE A 362 -14.74 5.52 -26.02
N GLY A 363 -15.55 4.57 -26.49
CA GLY A 363 -15.19 3.16 -26.63
C GLY A 363 -15.07 2.33 -25.34
N VAL A 364 -16.10 1.51 -25.06
CA VAL A 364 -15.93 0.31 -24.25
C VAL A 364 -15.27 -0.73 -25.16
N ASP A 365 -13.96 -0.91 -25.03
CA ASP A 365 -13.23 -1.97 -25.72
C ASP A 365 -13.12 -3.19 -24.80
N GLU A 366 -13.68 -4.31 -25.24
CA GLU A 366 -14.01 -5.50 -24.44
C GLU A 366 -12.87 -6.51 -24.31
N LYS A 367 -11.62 -6.15 -24.65
CA LYS A 367 -10.49 -7.10 -24.65
C LYS A 367 -9.14 -6.52 -24.22
N ALA A 368 -9.13 -5.64 -23.21
CA ALA A 368 -7.90 -5.32 -22.49
C ALA A 368 -7.84 -6.18 -21.21
N THR A 369 -6.69 -6.81 -20.93
CA THR A 369 -6.29 -7.13 -19.55
C THR A 369 -6.81 -6.04 -18.61
N ASP A 370 -7.56 -6.42 -17.57
CA ASP A 370 -8.23 -5.48 -16.66
C ASP A 370 -7.25 -4.36 -16.29
N ARG A 371 -7.42 -3.17 -16.89
CA ARG A 371 -6.52 -2.00 -16.63
C ARG A 371 -6.51 -1.64 -15.15
N ASN A 372 -7.53 -2.10 -14.43
CA ASN A 372 -7.68 -1.95 -13.00
C ASN A 372 -6.80 -2.88 -12.16
N LYS A 373 -6.08 -3.84 -12.76
CA LYS A 373 -5.44 -4.96 -12.04
C LYS A 373 -3.98 -5.16 -12.48
N VAL A 374 -3.11 -4.19 -12.15
CA VAL A 374 -1.64 -4.35 -12.27
C VAL A 374 -1.11 -5.14 -11.09
N TYR A 375 -1.52 -4.75 -9.88
CA TYR A 375 -1.31 -5.53 -8.67
C TYR A 375 -2.64 -5.88 -8.03
N GLU A 376 -2.68 -7.04 -7.38
CA GLU A 376 -3.77 -7.46 -6.51
C GLU A 376 -3.19 -7.65 -5.13
N ILE A 377 -3.70 -6.88 -4.16
CA ILE A 377 -3.16 -6.84 -2.81
C ILE A 377 -4.22 -7.37 -1.86
N GLU A 378 -3.91 -8.49 -1.22
CA GLU A 378 -4.73 -9.10 -0.18
C GLU A 378 -4.20 -8.65 1.19
N MET A 379 -5.07 -8.02 1.97
CA MET A 379 -4.72 -7.35 3.23
C MET A 379 -5.80 -7.58 4.27
N MET A 380 -5.48 -7.23 5.51
CA MET A 380 -6.43 -7.30 6.62
C MET A 380 -6.24 -6.16 7.61
N THR A 381 -7.26 -5.94 8.42
CA THR A 381 -7.21 -5.14 9.65
C THR A 381 -8.17 -5.75 10.66
N TYR A 382 -7.98 -5.52 11.95
CA TYR A 382 -9.00 -5.86 12.95
C TYR A 382 -9.40 -4.64 13.75
N LEU A 383 -10.57 -4.72 14.35
CA LEU A 383 -11.10 -3.77 15.32
C LEU A 383 -11.64 -4.53 16.52
N LYS A 384 -11.36 -4.00 17.71
CA LYS A 384 -11.94 -4.48 18.95
C LYS A 384 -13.20 -3.68 19.27
N ILE A 385 -14.34 -4.32 19.15
CA ILE A 385 -15.66 -3.70 19.25
C ILE A 385 -16.36 -4.27 20.49
N GLY A 386 -16.64 -3.39 21.43
CA GLY A 386 -17.24 -3.73 22.71
C GLY A 386 -17.44 -2.49 23.55
N PHE A 387 -18.30 -2.62 24.56
CA PHE A 387 -18.49 -1.56 25.55
C PHE A 387 -17.40 -1.64 26.61
N THR A 388 -16.93 -0.50 27.10
CA THR A 388 -16.07 -0.48 28.29
C THR A 388 -16.87 -0.85 29.54
N THR A 389 -16.19 -1.24 30.61
CA THR A 389 -16.83 -1.55 31.90
C THR A 389 -17.61 -0.35 32.45
N GLU A 390 -17.12 0.86 32.21
CA GLU A 390 -17.77 2.12 32.60
C GLU A 390 -19.02 2.39 31.76
N GLU A 391 -18.96 2.17 30.44
CA GLU A 391 -20.15 2.29 29.57
C GLU A 391 -21.23 1.26 29.92
N LEU A 392 -20.82 0.05 30.30
CA LEU A 392 -21.74 -0.98 30.77
C LEU A 392 -22.38 -0.60 32.12
N ALA A 393 -21.62 0.02 33.03
CA ALA A 393 -22.15 0.51 34.30
C ALA A 393 -23.18 1.64 34.07
N ASN A 394 -22.82 2.65 33.28
CA ASN A 394 -23.72 3.77 32.95
C ASN A 394 -25.01 3.29 32.26
N ARG A 395 -24.92 2.27 31.38
CA ARG A 395 -26.12 1.69 30.76
C ARG A 395 -26.97 0.92 31.75
N ARG A 396 -26.38 0.16 32.69
CA ARG A 396 -27.15 -0.49 33.76
C ARG A 396 -27.88 0.54 34.61
N ASP A 397 -27.22 1.63 34.98
CA ASP A 397 -27.80 2.70 35.79
C ASP A 397 -28.96 3.39 35.04
N SER A 398 -28.80 3.65 33.74
CA SER A 398 -29.87 4.23 32.92
C SER A 398 -31.08 3.30 32.74
N ILE A 399 -30.85 1.99 32.62
CA ILE A 399 -31.92 0.99 32.51
C ILE A 399 -32.64 0.87 33.86
N GLN A 400 -31.90 0.85 34.96
CA GLN A 400 -32.46 0.80 36.30
C GLN A 400 -33.34 2.03 36.59
N ALA A 401 -32.89 3.23 36.21
CA ALA A 401 -33.70 4.45 36.33
C ALA A 401 -35.03 4.37 35.55
N ILE A 402 -35.04 3.79 34.34
CA ILE A 402 -36.26 3.58 33.55
C ILE A 402 -37.20 2.56 34.21
N PHE A 403 -36.65 1.53 34.86
CA PHE A 403 -37.47 0.55 35.59
C PHE A 403 -38.08 1.15 36.85
N ASP A 404 -37.36 2.03 37.53
CA ASP A 404 -37.83 2.69 38.75
C ASP A 404 -38.89 3.77 38.43
N GLU A 405 -38.80 4.45 37.29
CA GLU A 405 -39.78 5.44 36.82
C GLU A 405 -41.11 4.79 36.36
N LYS A 406 -41.08 3.54 35.91
CA LYS A 406 -42.28 2.76 35.51
C LYS A 406 -42.99 2.06 36.67
N LYS A 407 -42.50 2.21 37.90
CA LYS A 407 -43.05 1.56 39.09
C LYS A 407 -44.05 2.43 39.88
N PHE A 408 -44.44 3.58 39.33
CA PHE A 408 -45.46 4.48 39.89
C PHE A 408 -46.75 4.46 39.09
#